data_AF-A0A662CHZ6-F1
#
_entry.id   AF-A0A662CHZ6-F1
#
_cell.length_a   1.000
_cell.length_b   1.000
_cell.length_c   1.000
_cell.angle_alpha   90.00
_cell.angle_beta   90.00
_cell.angle_gamma   90.00
#
_symmetry.space_group_name_H-M   'P 1'
#
loop_
_entity.id
_entity.type
_entity.pdbx_description
1 polymer ?
#
loop_
_entity_poly.entity_id
_entity_poly.type
_entity_poly.pdbx_seq_one_letter_code
_entity_poly.pdbx_strand_id
1 'polypeptide(L)'
;MAGKRNKSAKEIDLTSFKFVLACGVCHPGGGPLETDREGHRYDEYMREKGYKPGGDNDLDGDYYKALWSKTGVLEADCLLCHLPGYNYEERVKQIKLFNFRWAATAGAGFARVVGSVKGGEVPEVIYNPEFFDSQGRVKLPIVREVPRENCLFCHTESDYKKRGASYKMRDDVHTRAGLRCVDCHKAGSQARDRRISGAEMHEIGKGDDPGDFVRDDLDNTVRECMDCHGRGIQGAPKALHKELPPRHLEKLACQACHVPFRAVKAALIQDATHFNPAPGIS
;
A
#
# COMPACT_ATOMS: atom_id res chain seq x y z
N MET A 1 -7.36 13.30 8.52
CA MET A 1 -8.38 13.45 7.46
C MET A 1 -9.50 14.31 7.99
N ALA A 2 -10.15 15.10 7.12
CA ALA A 2 -11.31 15.91 7.48
C ALA A 2 -12.45 15.01 8.01
N GLY A 3 -13.24 15.55 8.96
CA GLY A 3 -14.42 14.85 9.47
C GLY A 3 -15.49 14.70 8.39
N LYS A 4 -16.41 13.73 8.56
CA LYS A 4 -17.53 13.57 7.62
C LYS A 4 -18.43 14.80 7.62
N ARG A 5 -18.78 15.34 8.79
CA ARG A 5 -19.63 16.53 8.90
C ARG A 5 -18.82 17.69 9.49
N ASN A 6 -18.79 18.82 8.79
CA ASN A 6 -18.03 20.00 9.21
C ASN A 6 -18.95 21.22 9.30
N LYS A 7 -18.64 22.17 10.21
CA LYS A 7 -19.47 23.36 10.40
C LYS A 7 -19.07 24.49 9.47
N SER A 8 -17.82 24.48 9.00
CA SER A 8 -17.31 25.48 8.07
C SER A 8 -16.26 24.89 7.14
N ALA A 9 -16.09 25.51 5.96
CA ALA A 9 -15.05 25.16 5.01
C ALA A 9 -13.61 25.28 5.60
N LYS A 10 -13.43 26.09 6.65
CA LYS A 10 -12.12 26.30 7.30
C LYS A 10 -11.66 25.10 8.14
N GLU A 11 -12.60 24.24 8.54
CA GLU A 11 -12.32 23.01 9.31
C GLU A 11 -11.97 21.84 8.38
N ILE A 12 -12.18 21.98 7.07
CA ILE A 12 -11.98 20.91 6.10
C ILE A 12 -10.54 20.91 5.58
N ASP A 13 -9.74 20.01 6.12
CA ASP A 13 -8.35 19.78 5.70
C ASP A 13 -8.25 18.72 4.58
N LEU A 14 -7.64 17.56 4.85
CA LEU A 14 -7.46 16.48 3.88
C LEU A 14 -8.77 15.71 3.70
N THR A 15 -9.53 16.05 2.66
CA THR A 15 -10.74 15.31 2.23
C THR A 15 -10.38 13.93 1.70
N SER A 16 -11.36 13.02 1.66
CA SER A 16 -11.17 11.68 1.10
C SER A 16 -10.72 11.74 -0.37
N PHE A 17 -11.28 12.67 -1.15
CA PHE A 17 -10.85 12.92 -2.53
C PHE A 17 -9.38 13.36 -2.63
N LYS A 18 -8.93 14.30 -1.77
CA LYS A 18 -7.53 14.73 -1.73
C LYS A 18 -6.61 13.61 -1.22
N PHE A 19 -7.08 12.76 -0.32
CA PHE A 19 -6.33 11.59 0.14
C PHE A 19 -6.02 10.64 -1.02
N VAL A 20 -6.97 10.35 -1.92
CA VAL A 20 -6.70 9.51 -3.11
C VAL A 20 -5.62 10.13 -3.99
N LEU A 21 -5.63 11.44 -4.17
CA LEU A 21 -4.61 12.13 -4.96
C LEU A 21 -3.22 12.09 -4.31
N ALA A 22 -3.14 12.23 -2.99
CA ALA A 22 -1.89 12.24 -2.26
C ALA A 22 -1.31 10.84 -2.04
N CYS A 23 -2.17 9.87 -1.76
CA CYS A 23 -1.79 8.56 -1.23
C CYS A 23 -2.17 7.40 -2.16
N GLY A 24 -3.14 7.57 -3.06
CA GLY A 24 -3.63 6.49 -3.93
C GLY A 24 -2.60 5.90 -4.89
N VAL A 25 -1.49 6.61 -5.13
CA VAL A 25 -0.33 6.08 -5.87
C VAL A 25 0.34 4.92 -5.15
N CYS A 26 0.31 4.91 -3.81
CA CYS A 26 0.92 3.87 -2.97
C CYS A 26 -0.09 2.87 -2.41
N HIS A 27 -1.40 3.15 -2.52
CA HIS A 27 -2.45 2.25 -2.06
C HIS A 27 -3.09 1.48 -3.22
N PRO A 28 -3.47 0.20 -3.01
CA PRO A 28 -4.01 -0.65 -4.07
C PRO A 28 -5.40 -0.23 -4.55
N GLY A 29 -6.06 0.71 -3.88
CA GLY A 29 -7.46 1.06 -4.13
C GLY A 29 -8.40 0.34 -3.17
N GLY A 30 -9.70 0.47 -3.42
CA GLY A 30 -10.75 -0.11 -2.58
C GLY A 30 -10.92 0.62 -1.25
N GLY A 31 -11.84 0.14 -0.42
CA GLY A 31 -12.13 0.67 0.91
C GLY A 31 -12.28 2.21 0.89
N PRO A 32 -11.43 2.97 1.60
CA PRO A 32 -11.54 4.44 1.67
C PRO A 32 -11.24 5.17 0.34
N LEU A 33 -10.81 4.45 -0.71
CA LEU A 33 -10.63 5.00 -2.06
C LEU A 33 -11.82 4.73 -2.98
N GLU A 34 -12.80 3.95 -2.50
CA GLU A 34 -13.96 3.46 -3.25
C GLU A 34 -15.29 3.88 -2.61
N THR A 35 -15.40 3.71 -1.29
CA THR A 35 -16.62 3.97 -0.53
C THR A 35 -16.41 5.02 0.54
N ASP A 36 -17.46 5.80 0.81
CA ASP A 36 -17.49 6.75 1.91
C ASP A 36 -17.59 6.07 3.28
N ARG A 37 -17.55 6.87 4.34
CA ARG A 37 -17.60 6.38 5.74
C ARG A 37 -18.93 5.72 6.14
N GLU A 38 -19.94 5.77 5.27
CA GLU A 38 -21.23 5.10 5.45
C GLU A 38 -21.38 3.89 4.51
N GLY A 39 -20.35 3.57 3.72
CA GLY A 39 -20.32 2.42 2.83
C GLY A 39 -20.87 2.68 1.43
N HIS A 40 -21.23 3.93 1.09
CA HIS A 40 -21.70 4.24 -0.26
C HIS A 40 -20.54 4.44 -1.21
N ARG A 41 -20.62 3.89 -2.42
CA ARG A 41 -19.61 4.13 -3.46
C ARG A 41 -19.62 5.61 -3.87
N TYR A 42 -18.46 6.27 -3.79
CA TYR A 42 -18.40 7.73 -3.86
C TYR A 42 -19.03 8.34 -5.13
N ASP A 43 -18.74 7.77 -6.31
CA ASP A 43 -19.19 8.36 -7.57
C ASP A 43 -20.69 8.16 -7.81
N GLU A 44 -21.23 7.02 -7.38
CA GLU A 44 -22.66 6.70 -7.45
C GLU A 44 -23.46 7.56 -6.48
N TYR A 45 -23.07 7.58 -5.20
CA TYR A 45 -23.78 8.34 -4.18
C TYR A 45 -23.76 9.84 -4.46
N MET A 46 -22.63 10.37 -4.96
CA MET A 46 -22.54 11.77 -5.36
C MET A 46 -23.58 12.13 -6.43
N ARG A 47 -23.87 11.22 -7.38
CA ARG A 47 -24.91 11.42 -8.40
C ARG A 47 -26.31 11.32 -7.78
N GLU A 48 -26.56 10.30 -6.98
CA GLU A 48 -27.86 10.07 -6.33
C GLU A 48 -28.26 11.25 -5.43
N LYS A 49 -27.31 11.74 -4.62
CA LYS A 49 -27.53 12.86 -3.70
C LYS A 49 -27.71 14.20 -4.40
N GLY A 50 -27.40 14.28 -5.69
CA GLY A 50 -27.42 15.54 -6.46
C GLY A 50 -26.24 16.47 -6.13
N TYR A 51 -25.15 15.93 -5.60
CA TYR A 51 -23.95 16.70 -5.29
C TYR A 51 -23.24 17.18 -6.56
N LYS A 52 -22.73 18.41 -6.50
CA LYS A 52 -22.12 19.08 -7.65
C LYS A 52 -20.61 18.77 -7.67
N PRO A 53 -20.04 18.35 -8.81
CA PRO A 53 -18.59 18.25 -8.97
C PRO A 53 -17.91 19.58 -8.59
N GLY A 54 -16.96 19.55 -7.66
CA GLY A 54 -16.26 20.76 -7.18
C GLY A 54 -17.13 21.67 -6.27
N GLY A 55 -18.33 21.23 -5.91
CA GLY A 55 -19.23 21.93 -5.01
C GLY A 55 -18.87 21.73 -3.54
N ASP A 56 -19.54 22.49 -2.66
CA ASP A 56 -19.33 22.38 -1.21
C ASP A 56 -19.98 21.13 -0.63
N ASN A 57 -21.03 20.60 -1.27
CA ASN A 57 -21.63 19.29 -0.99
C ASN A 57 -21.82 19.04 0.52
N ASP A 58 -22.62 19.91 1.15
CA ASP A 58 -22.96 19.90 2.58
C ASP A 58 -21.77 20.02 3.54
N LEU A 59 -20.62 20.51 3.06
CA LEU A 59 -19.37 20.54 3.81
C LEU A 59 -18.94 19.14 4.28
N ASP A 60 -19.32 18.10 3.51
CA ASP A 60 -18.99 16.73 3.84
C ASP A 60 -17.53 16.43 3.48
N GLY A 61 -16.71 15.97 4.42
CA GLY A 61 -15.29 15.67 4.16
C GLY A 61 -15.05 14.59 3.10
N ASP A 62 -16.05 13.77 2.79
CA ASP A 62 -16.06 12.79 1.72
C ASP A 62 -16.32 13.42 0.32
N TYR A 63 -17.13 14.48 0.26
CA TYR A 63 -17.66 15.05 -0.99
C TYR A 63 -17.29 16.53 -1.25
N TYR A 64 -16.71 17.22 -0.27
CA TYR A 64 -16.34 18.63 -0.33
C TYR A 64 -15.28 18.84 -1.41
N LYS A 65 -15.63 19.65 -2.43
CA LYS A 65 -14.85 19.93 -3.63
C LYS A 65 -14.44 18.68 -4.42
N ALA A 66 -15.06 17.53 -4.14
CA ALA A 66 -14.74 16.29 -4.81
C ALA A 66 -15.28 16.27 -6.25
N LEU A 67 -14.68 15.43 -7.09
CA LEU A 67 -15.07 15.24 -8.48
C LEU A 67 -15.49 13.79 -8.76
N TRP A 68 -15.92 13.04 -7.74
CA TRP A 68 -16.18 11.60 -7.82
C TRP A 68 -17.05 11.19 -9.00
N SER A 69 -18.14 11.92 -9.25
CA SER A 69 -19.05 11.63 -10.38
C SER A 69 -18.42 11.83 -11.77
N LYS A 70 -17.23 12.44 -11.85
CA LYS A 70 -16.42 12.61 -13.07
C LYS A 70 -15.21 11.69 -13.11
N THR A 71 -14.51 11.53 -11.98
CA THR A 71 -13.29 10.73 -11.88
C THR A 71 -13.56 9.23 -11.78
N GLY A 72 -14.78 8.88 -11.33
CA GLY A 72 -15.05 7.60 -10.69
C GLY A 72 -14.22 7.43 -9.42
N VAL A 73 -14.02 6.19 -9.01
CA VAL A 73 -13.29 5.83 -7.80
C VAL A 73 -12.07 4.98 -8.12
N LEU A 74 -11.15 4.82 -7.16
CA LEU A 74 -10.00 3.94 -7.33
C LEU A 74 -10.30 2.60 -6.65
N GLU A 75 -10.83 1.67 -7.44
CA GLU A 75 -11.19 0.31 -7.03
C GLU A 75 -9.96 -0.49 -6.62
N ALA A 76 -10.18 -1.55 -5.84
CA ALA A 76 -9.12 -2.49 -5.48
C ALA A 76 -8.52 -3.13 -6.75
N ASP A 77 -7.23 -2.87 -6.97
CA ASP A 77 -6.53 -3.31 -8.17
C ASP A 77 -5.76 -4.60 -7.91
N CYS A 78 -6.39 -5.77 -8.04
CA CYS A 78 -5.69 -7.04 -7.81
C CYS A 78 -4.45 -7.23 -8.70
N LEU A 79 -4.47 -6.62 -9.89
CA LEU A 79 -3.44 -6.80 -10.92
C LEU A 79 -2.15 -6.06 -10.56
N LEU A 80 -2.22 -5.01 -9.75
CA LEU A 80 -1.02 -4.32 -9.26
C LEU A 80 -0.08 -5.27 -8.53
N CYS A 81 -0.60 -6.31 -7.86
CA CYS A 81 0.23 -7.29 -7.16
C CYS A 81 0.42 -8.55 -7.99
N HIS A 82 -0.64 -8.99 -8.68
CA HIS A 82 -0.69 -10.32 -9.25
C HIS A 82 -0.41 -10.40 -10.75
N LEU A 83 -0.34 -9.29 -11.50
CA LEU A 83 -0.07 -9.31 -12.94
C LEU A 83 1.41 -9.02 -13.22
N PRO A 84 2.18 -9.98 -13.77
CA PRO A 84 3.52 -9.71 -14.26
C PRO A 84 3.50 -8.64 -15.36
N GLY A 85 4.41 -7.67 -15.28
CA GLY A 85 4.50 -6.58 -16.26
C GLY A 85 3.51 -5.44 -16.05
N TYR A 86 2.81 -5.40 -14.91
CA TYR A 86 1.94 -4.27 -14.55
C TYR A 86 2.71 -2.94 -14.61
N ASN A 87 2.14 -1.96 -15.32
CA ASN A 87 2.72 -0.63 -15.51
C ASN A 87 2.27 0.34 -14.41
N TYR A 88 3.03 0.36 -13.32
CA TYR A 88 2.75 1.26 -12.19
C TYR A 88 2.85 2.74 -12.55
N GLU A 89 3.80 3.12 -13.42
CA GLU A 89 3.98 4.52 -13.80
C GLU A 89 2.76 5.06 -14.55
N GLU A 90 2.18 4.25 -15.43
CA GLU A 90 0.95 4.59 -16.14
C GLU A 90 -0.23 4.68 -15.17
N ARG A 91 -0.38 3.74 -14.21
CA ARG A 91 -1.40 3.84 -13.15
C ARG A 91 -1.26 5.15 -12.37
N VAL A 92 -0.04 5.49 -11.94
CA VAL A 92 0.27 6.73 -11.21
C VAL A 92 -0.09 7.96 -12.04
N LYS A 93 0.24 7.96 -13.32
CA LYS A 93 -0.11 9.03 -14.25
C LYS A 93 -1.63 9.20 -14.35
N GLN A 94 -2.39 8.11 -14.50
CA GLN A 94 -3.85 8.19 -14.56
C GLN A 94 -4.48 8.74 -13.27
N ILE A 95 -3.96 8.37 -12.10
CA ILE A 95 -4.38 8.96 -10.82
C ILE A 95 -4.10 10.47 -10.80
N LYS A 96 -2.93 10.91 -11.25
CA LYS A 96 -2.56 12.35 -11.33
C LYS A 96 -3.42 13.12 -12.34
N LEU A 97 -3.96 12.46 -13.36
CA LEU A 97 -4.91 13.00 -14.34
C LEU A 97 -6.37 12.97 -13.85
N PHE A 98 -6.60 12.48 -12.62
CA PHE A 98 -7.91 12.29 -11.99
C PHE A 98 -8.77 11.21 -12.67
N ASN A 99 -8.14 10.30 -13.41
CA ASN A 99 -8.80 9.23 -14.15
C ASN A 99 -8.93 7.95 -13.29
N PHE A 100 -9.46 8.08 -12.06
CA PHE A 100 -9.42 7.02 -11.04
C PHE A 100 -10.02 5.69 -11.53
N ARG A 101 -11.21 5.75 -12.13
CA ARG A 101 -11.92 4.58 -12.68
C ARG A 101 -11.08 3.75 -13.65
N TRP A 102 -10.17 4.40 -14.39
CA TRP A 102 -9.45 3.78 -15.50
C TRP A 102 -7.99 3.49 -15.18
N ALA A 103 -7.51 3.86 -13.99
CA ALA A 103 -6.11 3.73 -13.61
C ALA A 103 -5.63 2.28 -13.62
N ALA A 104 -6.43 1.35 -13.09
CA ALA A 104 -6.12 -0.08 -13.08
C ALA A 104 -6.07 -0.67 -14.49
N THR A 105 -7.04 -0.34 -15.34
CA THR A 105 -7.09 -0.79 -16.74
C THR A 105 -5.88 -0.31 -17.54
N ALA A 106 -5.46 0.94 -17.33
CA ALA A 106 -4.28 1.50 -17.98
C ALA A 106 -2.99 0.86 -17.46
N GLY A 107 -2.87 0.69 -16.14
CA GLY A 107 -1.72 0.03 -15.52
C GLY A 107 -1.59 -1.44 -15.91
N ALA A 108 -2.69 -2.15 -16.08
CA ALA A 108 -2.69 -3.53 -16.57
C ALA A 108 -2.38 -3.65 -18.08
N GLY A 109 -2.35 -2.53 -18.81
CA GLY A 109 -2.07 -2.50 -20.25
C GLY A 109 -3.26 -2.90 -21.15
N PHE A 110 -4.46 -3.11 -20.60
CA PHE A 110 -5.62 -3.51 -21.40
C PHE A 110 -6.15 -2.40 -22.29
N ALA A 111 -5.94 -1.15 -21.91
CA ALA A 111 -6.38 0.00 -22.68
C ALA A 111 -5.44 1.19 -22.52
N ARG A 112 -5.43 2.04 -23.54
CA ARG A 112 -4.89 3.39 -23.45
C ARG A 112 -6.01 4.35 -23.06
N VAL A 113 -5.79 5.17 -22.05
CA VAL A 113 -6.74 6.19 -21.59
C VAL A 113 -6.29 7.55 -22.10
N VAL A 114 -7.15 8.20 -22.89
CA VAL A 114 -6.89 9.50 -23.52
C VAL A 114 -7.69 10.59 -22.84
N GLY A 115 -7.05 11.71 -22.57
CA GLY A 115 -7.65 12.84 -21.90
C GLY A 115 -7.57 12.77 -20.37
N SER A 116 -8.09 13.80 -19.72
CA SER A 116 -7.94 14.00 -18.28
C SER A 116 -9.14 14.68 -17.66
N VAL A 117 -9.72 14.05 -16.63
CA VAL A 117 -10.77 14.70 -15.80
C VAL A 117 -10.23 15.96 -15.12
N LYS A 118 -8.95 15.96 -14.73
CA LYS A 118 -8.28 17.16 -14.18
C LYS A 118 -8.29 18.34 -15.17
N GLY A 119 -8.19 18.05 -16.48
CA GLY A 119 -8.29 19.03 -17.56
C GLY A 119 -9.72 19.42 -17.94
N GLY A 120 -10.74 18.86 -17.28
CA GLY A 120 -12.15 19.07 -17.63
C GLY A 120 -12.63 18.22 -18.81
N GLU A 121 -11.83 17.26 -19.26
CA GLU A 121 -12.14 16.36 -20.37
C GLU A 121 -12.89 15.12 -19.87
N VAL A 122 -13.58 14.44 -20.79
CA VAL A 122 -14.14 13.11 -20.54
C VAL A 122 -13.17 12.08 -21.11
N PRO A 123 -12.52 11.25 -20.27
CA PRO A 123 -11.53 10.30 -20.77
C PRO A 123 -12.13 9.27 -21.73
N GLU A 124 -11.42 9.05 -22.83
CA GLU A 124 -11.72 7.99 -23.80
C GLU A 124 -10.85 6.76 -23.50
N VAL A 125 -11.46 5.57 -23.53
CA VAL A 125 -10.77 4.30 -23.26
C VAL A 125 -10.66 3.52 -24.55
N ILE A 126 -9.43 3.33 -25.02
CA ILE A 126 -9.12 2.61 -26.26
C ILE A 126 -8.49 1.28 -25.88
N TYR A 127 -9.31 0.23 -25.84
CA TYR A 127 -8.88 -1.13 -25.51
C TYR A 127 -7.95 -1.70 -26.59
N ASN A 128 -6.94 -2.46 -26.18
CA ASN A 128 -6.14 -3.26 -27.08
C ASN A 128 -6.85 -4.62 -27.29
N PRO A 129 -7.42 -4.90 -28.48
CA PRO A 129 -8.16 -6.13 -28.74
C PRO A 129 -7.32 -7.41 -28.60
N GLU A 130 -5.98 -7.32 -28.67
CA GLU A 130 -5.09 -8.48 -28.53
C GLU A 130 -5.21 -9.18 -27.17
N PHE A 131 -5.65 -8.47 -26.13
CA PHE A 131 -5.89 -9.05 -24.81
C PHE A 131 -7.24 -9.78 -24.69
N PHE A 132 -8.14 -9.60 -25.67
CA PHE A 132 -9.51 -10.08 -25.58
C PHE A 132 -9.78 -11.17 -26.61
N ASP A 133 -10.45 -12.23 -26.17
CA ASP A 133 -10.97 -13.21 -27.10
C ASP A 133 -12.24 -12.70 -27.82
N SER A 134 -12.78 -13.50 -28.74
CA SER A 134 -13.99 -13.17 -29.50
C SER A 134 -15.26 -13.02 -28.63
N GLN A 135 -15.19 -13.30 -27.33
CA GLN A 135 -16.27 -13.13 -26.36
C GLN A 135 -15.99 -11.99 -25.37
N GLY A 136 -14.91 -11.22 -25.59
CA GLY A 136 -14.53 -10.12 -24.70
C GLY A 136 -13.90 -10.58 -23.38
N ARG A 137 -13.44 -11.83 -23.29
CA ARG A 137 -12.78 -12.35 -22.09
C ARG A 137 -11.27 -12.17 -22.21
N VAL A 138 -10.62 -11.97 -21.07
CA VAL A 138 -9.16 -11.86 -20.98
C VAL A 138 -8.57 -13.06 -20.25
N LYS A 139 -7.46 -13.60 -20.76
CA LYS A 139 -6.66 -14.60 -20.05
C LYS A 139 -5.48 -13.92 -19.36
N LEU A 140 -5.52 -13.86 -18.04
CA LEU A 140 -4.49 -13.18 -17.24
C LEU A 140 -3.45 -14.17 -16.71
N PRO A 141 -2.15 -13.93 -16.95
CA PRO A 141 -1.09 -14.74 -16.36
C PRO A 141 -0.83 -14.32 -14.90
N ILE A 142 -1.87 -14.36 -14.05
CA ILE A 142 -1.72 -13.94 -12.65
C ILE A 142 -0.83 -14.89 -11.86
N VAL A 143 0.03 -14.33 -11.01
CA VAL A 143 0.93 -15.07 -10.15
C VAL A 143 0.38 -15.14 -8.74
N ARG A 144 0.39 -16.33 -8.13
CA ARG A 144 0.01 -16.50 -6.73
C ARG A 144 1.04 -15.88 -5.78
N GLU A 145 2.32 -16.09 -6.08
CA GLU A 145 3.40 -15.63 -5.22
C GLU A 145 4.03 -14.38 -5.84
N VAL A 146 3.74 -13.24 -5.23
CA VAL A 146 4.05 -11.92 -5.77
C VAL A 146 5.57 -11.65 -5.75
N PRO A 147 6.17 -11.18 -6.85
CA PRO A 147 7.57 -10.75 -6.89
C PRO A 147 7.83 -9.56 -5.95
N ARG A 148 9.07 -9.45 -5.45
CA ARG A 148 9.46 -8.37 -4.51
C ARG A 148 9.35 -6.98 -5.15
N GLU A 149 9.56 -6.89 -6.46
CA GLU A 149 9.57 -5.65 -7.24
C GLU A 149 8.22 -4.93 -7.12
N ASN A 150 7.13 -5.69 -7.05
CA ASN A 150 5.77 -5.17 -6.94
C ASN A 150 5.56 -4.44 -5.61
N CYS A 151 6.07 -5.00 -4.51
CA CYS A 151 6.04 -4.33 -3.20
C CYS A 151 6.98 -3.12 -3.18
N LEU A 152 8.18 -3.29 -3.75
CA LEU A 152 9.25 -2.31 -3.73
C LEU A 152 8.98 -1.08 -4.59
N PHE A 153 8.04 -1.13 -5.53
CA PHE A 153 7.60 0.06 -6.26
C PHE A 153 7.18 1.20 -5.30
N CYS A 154 6.39 0.86 -4.27
CA CYS A 154 5.94 1.83 -3.26
C CYS A 154 6.86 1.87 -2.04
N HIS A 155 7.35 0.72 -1.59
CA HIS A 155 8.06 0.59 -0.32
C HIS A 155 9.50 1.09 -0.37
N THR A 156 10.19 1.00 -1.52
CA THR A 156 11.62 1.32 -1.59
C THR A 156 11.93 2.73 -1.11
N GLU A 157 11.28 3.75 -1.68
CA GLU A 157 11.60 5.14 -1.34
C GLU A 157 11.24 5.47 0.11
N SER A 158 10.04 5.06 0.55
CA SER A 158 9.55 5.32 1.90
C SER A 158 10.44 4.66 2.95
N ASP A 159 10.74 3.37 2.80
CA ASP A 159 11.49 2.63 3.81
C ASP A 159 12.99 2.94 3.75
N TYR A 160 13.52 3.29 2.58
CA TYR A 160 14.87 3.85 2.47
C TYR A 160 14.99 5.15 3.28
N LYS A 161 14.07 6.09 3.06
CA LYS A 161 14.10 7.41 3.71
C LYS A 161 13.75 7.33 5.19
N LYS A 162 12.71 6.59 5.58
CA LYS A 162 12.18 6.59 6.95
C LYS A 162 12.83 5.55 7.86
N ARG A 163 13.22 4.40 7.32
CA ARG A 163 13.65 3.23 8.10
C ARG A 163 15.09 2.80 7.84
N GLY A 164 15.76 3.40 6.84
CA GLY A 164 17.11 3.02 6.45
C GLY A 164 17.19 1.60 5.86
N ALA A 165 16.09 1.10 5.29
CA ALA A 165 16.03 -0.22 4.66
C ALA A 165 16.41 -0.11 3.18
N SER A 166 17.46 -0.83 2.75
CA SER A 166 17.91 -0.80 1.34
C SER A 166 17.29 -1.89 0.47
N TYR A 167 16.88 -3.01 1.08
CA TYR A 167 16.42 -4.24 0.40
C TYR A 167 17.38 -4.78 -0.67
N LYS A 168 18.67 -4.43 -0.60
CA LYS A 168 19.70 -4.92 -1.53
C LYS A 168 20.23 -6.26 -1.03
N MET A 169 20.53 -7.17 -1.96
CA MET A 169 21.15 -8.47 -1.64
C MET A 169 22.43 -8.36 -0.81
N ARG A 170 23.21 -7.28 -1.01
CA ARG A 170 24.43 -7.03 -0.24
C ARG A 170 24.16 -6.78 1.25
N ASP A 171 23.04 -6.15 1.57
CA ASP A 171 22.74 -5.66 2.92
C ASP A 171 21.71 -6.55 3.64
N ASP A 172 20.99 -7.40 2.90
CA ASP A 172 19.95 -8.29 3.43
C ASP A 172 20.19 -9.74 2.98
N VAL A 173 20.45 -10.62 3.95
CA VAL A 173 20.74 -12.04 3.71
C VAL A 173 19.52 -12.82 3.22
N HIS A 174 18.31 -12.42 3.59
CA HIS A 174 17.07 -13.06 3.14
C HIS A 174 16.81 -12.73 1.68
N THR A 175 17.00 -11.46 1.31
CA THR A 175 16.94 -11.04 -0.10
C THR A 175 18.00 -11.78 -0.93
N ARG A 176 19.23 -11.93 -0.41
CA ARG A 176 20.29 -12.69 -1.09
C ARG A 176 19.97 -14.17 -1.25
N ALA A 177 19.25 -14.76 -0.30
CA ALA A 177 18.77 -16.13 -0.36
C ALA A 177 17.53 -16.30 -1.28
N GLY A 178 17.03 -15.22 -1.90
CA GLY A 178 15.92 -15.27 -2.83
C GLY A 178 14.54 -15.21 -2.18
N LEU A 179 14.44 -14.88 -0.89
CA LEU A 179 13.13 -14.70 -0.23
C LEU A 179 12.43 -13.45 -0.77
N ARG A 180 11.11 -13.56 -0.92
CA ARG A 180 10.22 -12.46 -1.26
C ARG A 180 9.60 -11.86 0.00
N CYS A 181 9.06 -10.65 -0.11
CA CYS A 181 8.35 -9.99 0.98
C CYS A 181 7.25 -10.90 1.56
N VAL A 182 6.46 -11.52 0.68
CA VAL A 182 5.34 -12.42 1.01
C VAL A 182 5.77 -13.79 1.58
N ASP A 183 7.07 -14.07 1.68
CA ASP A 183 7.57 -15.27 2.36
C ASP A 183 7.57 -15.11 3.89
N CYS A 184 7.69 -13.86 4.38
CA CYS A 184 7.46 -13.49 5.76
C CYS A 184 6.09 -12.83 5.97
N HIS A 185 5.74 -11.87 5.11
CA HIS A 185 4.47 -11.14 5.10
C HIS A 185 3.38 -11.97 4.41
N LYS A 186 3.06 -13.13 4.98
CA LYS A 186 2.05 -14.05 4.43
C LYS A 186 0.66 -13.43 4.59
N ALA A 187 -0.21 -13.68 3.62
CA ALA A 187 -1.62 -13.32 3.61
C ALA A 187 -2.46 -14.52 3.12
N GLY A 188 -3.77 -14.44 3.24
CA GLY A 188 -4.67 -15.41 2.63
C GLY A 188 -4.49 -16.82 3.18
N SER A 189 -4.70 -17.81 2.32
CA SER A 189 -4.53 -19.24 2.66
C SER A 189 -3.09 -19.64 3.04
N GLN A 190 -2.14 -18.71 2.98
CA GLN A 190 -0.75 -18.95 3.35
C GLN A 190 -0.37 -18.37 4.72
N ALA A 191 -1.22 -17.53 5.30
CA ALA A 191 -1.04 -17.04 6.65
C ALA A 191 -1.43 -18.12 7.67
N ARG A 192 -0.67 -18.19 8.78
CA ARG A 192 -0.99 -19.08 9.91
C ARG A 192 -1.87 -18.40 10.94
N ASP A 193 -1.76 -17.09 11.08
CA ASP A 193 -2.57 -16.33 12.01
C ASP A 193 -4.02 -16.27 11.50
N ARG A 194 -4.95 -16.68 12.36
CA ARG A 194 -6.37 -16.81 12.03
C ARG A 194 -7.03 -15.48 11.68
N ARG A 195 -6.48 -14.35 12.15
CA ARG A 195 -6.98 -12.99 11.87
C ARG A 195 -6.81 -12.61 10.40
N ILE A 196 -5.82 -13.19 9.74
CA ILE A 196 -5.44 -12.85 8.36
C ILE A 196 -5.42 -14.07 7.41
N SER A 197 -5.78 -15.26 7.92
CA SER A 197 -5.91 -16.47 7.12
C SER A 197 -7.30 -16.58 6.50
N GLY A 198 -7.39 -16.87 5.21
CA GLY A 198 -8.66 -17.09 4.53
C GLY A 198 -8.53 -17.22 3.02
N ALA A 199 -9.61 -17.61 2.35
CA ALA A 199 -9.69 -17.50 0.90
C ALA A 199 -9.68 -16.01 0.53
N GLU A 200 -8.76 -15.59 -0.33
CA GLU A 200 -8.64 -14.20 -0.80
C GLU A 200 -8.56 -13.14 0.32
N MET A 201 -8.06 -13.52 1.50
CA MET A 201 -7.78 -12.58 2.58
C MET A 201 -6.51 -11.79 2.28
N HIS A 202 -6.63 -10.47 2.11
CA HIS A 202 -5.53 -9.58 1.72
C HIS A 202 -4.96 -8.75 2.87
N GLU A 203 -5.29 -9.10 4.11
CA GLU A 203 -4.57 -8.60 5.28
C GLU A 203 -3.16 -9.20 5.30
N ILE A 204 -2.19 -8.40 4.83
CA ILE A 204 -0.79 -8.82 4.72
C ILE A 204 -0.20 -8.79 6.14
N GLY A 205 0.35 -9.92 6.58
CA GLY A 205 0.88 -10.04 7.94
C GLY A 205 1.86 -8.92 8.28
N LYS A 206 1.60 -8.19 9.36
CA LYS A 206 2.40 -7.05 9.82
C LYS A 206 3.10 -7.36 11.14
N GLY A 207 4.21 -6.67 11.35
CA GLY A 207 4.87 -6.58 12.66
C GLY A 207 4.16 -5.58 13.55
N ASP A 208 4.77 -5.33 14.70
CA ASP A 208 4.41 -4.26 15.64
C ASP A 208 5.24 -3.01 15.32
N ASP A 209 4.59 -1.93 14.89
CA ASP A 209 5.22 -0.62 14.68
C ASP A 209 4.64 0.39 15.68
N PRO A 210 5.37 0.72 16.77
CA PRO A 210 4.84 1.60 17.82
C PRO A 210 4.63 3.05 17.36
N GLY A 211 5.09 3.41 16.15
CA GLY A 211 4.89 4.73 15.55
C GLY A 211 3.67 4.83 14.63
N ASP A 212 2.97 3.73 14.33
CA ASP A 212 1.86 3.69 13.39
C ASP A 212 0.68 2.88 13.96
N PHE A 213 -0.48 3.52 14.07
CA PHE A 213 -1.69 2.95 14.70
C PHE A 213 -2.67 2.34 13.68
N VAL A 214 -2.18 1.98 12.49
CA VAL A 214 -3.00 1.36 11.46
C VAL A 214 -3.17 -0.13 11.77
N ARG A 215 -4.41 -0.51 12.13
CA ARG A 215 -4.82 -1.90 12.36
C ARG A 215 -3.97 -2.61 13.43
N ASP A 216 -3.93 -2.04 14.62
CA ASP A 216 -3.24 -2.62 15.79
C ASP A 216 -3.79 -4.01 16.15
N ASP A 217 -5.06 -4.27 15.82
CA ASP A 217 -5.68 -5.59 15.93
C ASP A 217 -4.97 -6.67 15.11
N LEU A 218 -4.14 -6.28 14.12
CA LEU A 218 -3.34 -7.16 13.28
C LEU A 218 -1.84 -7.15 13.62
N ASP A 219 -1.43 -6.52 14.72
CA ASP A 219 -0.03 -6.57 15.14
C ASP A 219 0.43 -8.01 15.38
N ASN A 220 1.72 -8.24 15.09
CA ASN A 220 2.40 -9.53 15.25
C ASN A 220 1.75 -10.68 14.46
N THR A 221 1.17 -10.38 13.30
CA THR A 221 0.62 -11.38 12.37
C THR A 221 1.65 -11.86 11.33
N VAL A 222 2.76 -11.13 11.16
CA VAL A 222 3.88 -11.52 10.29
C VAL A 222 4.56 -12.79 10.79
N ARG A 223 5.08 -13.61 9.87
CA ARG A 223 5.87 -14.80 10.21
C ARG A 223 7.09 -14.42 11.07
N GLU A 224 7.29 -15.14 12.16
CA GLU A 224 8.41 -14.92 13.07
C GLU A 224 9.71 -15.59 12.61
N CYS A 225 10.86 -15.15 13.15
CA CYS A 225 12.17 -15.69 12.79
C CYS A 225 12.25 -17.22 13.04
N MET A 226 11.73 -17.67 14.18
CA MET A 226 11.83 -19.07 14.60
C MET A 226 10.97 -20.03 13.77
N ASP A 227 9.98 -19.52 13.02
CA ASP A 227 9.22 -20.36 12.09
C ASP A 227 10.10 -21.02 11.03
N CYS A 228 11.11 -20.29 10.55
CA CYS A 228 12.11 -20.82 9.62
C CYS A 228 13.34 -21.33 10.36
N HIS A 229 13.92 -20.53 11.26
CA HIS A 229 15.20 -20.83 11.90
C HIS A 229 15.14 -21.92 12.99
N GLY A 230 13.95 -22.26 13.50
CA GLY A 230 13.80 -23.37 14.45
C GLY A 230 13.94 -24.75 13.81
N ARG A 231 13.46 -24.89 12.55
CA ARG A 231 13.46 -26.18 11.82
C ARG A 231 14.34 -26.19 10.58
N GLY A 232 14.86 -25.05 10.16
CA GLY A 232 15.62 -24.89 8.92
C GLY A 232 14.73 -24.92 7.67
N ILE A 233 13.51 -24.36 7.77
CA ILE A 233 12.58 -24.30 6.62
C ILE A 233 13.18 -23.37 5.55
N GLN A 234 12.98 -23.70 4.27
CA GLN A 234 13.50 -22.94 3.12
C GLN A 234 15.04 -22.78 3.14
N GLY A 235 15.76 -23.74 3.74
CA GLY A 235 17.21 -23.69 3.84
C GLY A 235 17.74 -22.70 4.88
N ALA A 236 16.87 -22.19 5.77
CA ALA A 236 17.30 -21.28 6.82
C ALA A 236 18.33 -21.96 7.77
N PRO A 237 19.38 -21.24 8.20
CA PRO A 237 20.30 -21.76 9.20
C PRO A 237 19.57 -22.00 10.52
N LYS A 238 19.82 -23.13 11.18
CA LYS A 238 19.21 -23.44 12.47
C LYS A 238 19.79 -22.55 13.56
N ALA A 239 18.94 -21.90 14.35
CA ALA A 239 19.31 -21.01 15.45
C ALA A 239 19.77 -21.79 16.69
N LEU A 240 20.94 -22.46 16.61
CA LEU A 240 21.43 -23.33 17.68
C LEU A 240 22.00 -22.58 18.89
N HIS A 241 22.67 -21.43 18.67
CA HIS A 241 23.20 -20.55 19.72
C HIS A 241 23.90 -21.24 20.90
N LYS A 242 24.68 -22.31 20.65
CA LYS A 242 25.20 -23.24 21.67
C LYS A 242 25.97 -22.58 22.83
N GLU A 243 26.60 -21.44 22.58
CA GLU A 243 27.45 -20.73 23.55
C GLU A 243 26.74 -19.53 24.19
N LEU A 244 25.51 -19.22 23.79
CA LEU A 244 24.73 -18.13 24.39
C LEU A 244 23.90 -18.65 25.57
N PRO A 245 23.97 -17.98 26.74
CA PRO A 245 23.06 -18.26 27.84
C PRO A 245 21.59 -18.12 27.39
N PRO A 246 20.69 -19.07 27.76
CA PRO A 246 19.29 -19.06 27.31
C PRO A 246 18.53 -17.75 27.52
N ARG A 247 18.84 -17.04 28.62
CA ARG A 247 18.26 -15.72 28.94
C ARG A 247 18.38 -14.68 27.83
N HIS A 248 19.39 -14.75 26.95
CA HIS A 248 19.50 -13.84 25.82
C HIS A 248 18.33 -14.03 24.84
N LEU A 249 18.01 -15.28 24.52
CA LEU A 249 16.93 -15.62 23.59
C LEU A 249 15.54 -15.40 24.21
N GLU A 250 15.44 -15.40 25.54
CA GLU A 250 14.21 -15.09 26.27
C GLU A 250 13.91 -13.59 26.39
N LYS A 251 14.93 -12.73 26.31
CA LYS A 251 14.82 -11.30 26.64
C LYS A 251 15.16 -10.35 25.49
N LEU A 252 15.96 -10.81 24.53
CA LEU A 252 16.40 -10.00 23.40
C LEU A 252 15.75 -10.54 22.12
N ALA A 253 15.17 -9.62 21.34
CA ALA A 253 14.69 -9.95 20.01
C ALA A 253 15.86 -10.37 19.11
N CYS A 254 15.62 -11.28 18.17
CA CYS A 254 16.63 -11.80 17.24
C CYS A 254 17.36 -10.66 16.51
N GLN A 255 16.63 -9.61 16.17
CA GLN A 255 17.09 -8.44 15.45
C GLN A 255 18.15 -7.64 16.24
N ALA A 256 18.20 -7.75 17.57
CA ALA A 256 19.19 -7.05 18.39
C ALA A 256 20.63 -7.45 18.01
N CYS A 257 20.85 -8.73 17.67
CA CYS A 257 22.15 -9.23 17.23
C CYS A 257 22.23 -9.39 15.70
N HIS A 258 21.12 -9.71 15.03
CA HIS A 258 21.11 -10.02 13.59
C HIS A 258 20.83 -8.81 12.68
N VAL A 259 20.48 -7.65 13.25
CA VAL A 259 20.39 -6.37 12.52
C VAL A 259 21.12 -5.28 13.33
N PRO A 260 22.44 -5.42 13.55
CA PRO A 260 23.18 -4.54 14.46
C PRO A 260 23.36 -3.11 13.92
N PHE A 261 23.23 -2.93 12.60
CA PHE A 261 23.26 -1.63 11.95
C PHE A 261 22.35 -1.63 10.72
N ARG A 262 21.98 -0.43 10.27
CA ARG A 262 21.34 -0.21 8.97
C ARG A 262 22.38 0.29 7.98
N ALA A 263 22.40 -0.29 6.78
CA ALA A 263 23.34 0.09 5.73
C ALA A 263 23.06 1.49 5.14
N VAL A 264 21.86 2.02 5.40
CA VAL A 264 21.41 3.34 4.93
C VAL A 264 21.03 4.18 6.15
N LYS A 265 21.45 5.44 6.15
CA LYS A 265 21.04 6.43 7.15
C LYS A 265 19.60 6.87 6.87
N ALA A 266 18.70 6.58 7.79
CA ALA A 266 17.33 7.11 7.75
C ALA A 266 17.32 8.64 7.99
N ALA A 267 16.23 9.29 7.57
CA ALA A 267 15.96 10.68 7.87
C ALA A 267 15.99 10.88 9.40
N LEU A 268 16.77 11.86 9.83
CA LEU A 268 16.80 12.28 11.22
C LEU A 268 15.65 13.26 11.43
N ILE A 269 14.90 13.09 12.51
CA ILE A 269 13.88 14.03 12.94
C ILE A 269 14.38 14.67 14.22
N GLN A 270 14.38 16.00 14.26
CA GLN A 270 14.61 16.78 15.47
C GLN A 270 13.26 17.30 15.92
N ASP A 271 12.82 16.85 17.09
CA ASP A 271 11.65 17.45 17.70
C ASP A 271 11.97 18.91 18.07
N ALA A 272 11.14 19.82 17.56
CA ALA A 272 11.25 21.24 17.83
C ALA A 272 10.36 21.69 18.99
N THR A 273 9.53 20.80 19.55
CA THR A 273 8.71 21.11 20.72
C THR A 273 9.53 21.15 22.01
N HIS A 274 10.71 20.51 22.01
CA HIS A 274 11.74 20.66 23.02
C HIS A 274 12.97 21.40 22.48
N PHE A 275 13.48 22.38 23.24
CA PHE A 275 14.74 23.06 22.90
C PHE A 275 15.89 22.06 22.87
N ASN A 276 16.46 21.84 21.70
CA ASN A 276 17.54 20.89 21.50
C ASN A 276 18.84 21.64 21.14
N PRO A 277 19.85 21.66 22.04
CA PRO A 277 21.10 22.39 21.83
C PRO A 277 22.07 21.67 20.87
N ALA A 278 21.72 20.49 20.36
CA ALA A 278 22.50 19.83 19.32
C ALA A 278 22.51 20.67 18.03
N PRO A 279 23.56 20.56 17.18
CA PRO A 279 23.57 21.19 15.87
C PRO A 279 22.29 20.84 15.12
N GLY A 280 21.64 21.85 14.52
CA GLY A 280 20.44 21.63 13.73
C GLY A 280 20.70 20.59 12.64
N ILE A 281 19.72 19.73 12.37
CA ILE A 281 19.79 18.83 11.22
C ILE A 281 19.80 19.71 9.97
N SER A 282 20.91 19.71 9.23
CA SER A 282 21.05 20.39 7.93
C SER A 282 20.36 19.62 6.81
#